data_AF-A0A202E2W5-F1
#
_entry.id   AF-A0A202E2W5-F1
#
_cell.length_a   1.000
_cell.length_b   1.000
_cell.length_c   1.000
_cell.angle_alpha   90.00
_cell.angle_beta   90.00
_cell.angle_gamma   90.00
#
_symmetry.space_group_name_H-M   'P 1'
#
loop_
_entity.id
_entity.type
_entity.pdbx_description
1 polymer ?
#
loop_
_entity_poly.entity_id
_entity_poly.type
_entity_poly.pdbx_seq_one_letter_code
_entity_poly.pdbx_strand_id
1 'polypeptide(L)' 'SDEILSKALIFAKPIAQALDELINCERVAIIVAGLEVPHAHIHLIPFNAGHELTFERAAPAEQDDLCAIAEQLRSKLQ' A
#
# COMPACT_ATOMS: atom_id res chain seq x y z
N SER A 1 16.48 7.53 -11.45
CA SER A 1 17.07 8.83 -11.04
C SER A 1 16.37 9.31 -9.79
N ASP A 2 17.01 10.18 -9.01
CA ASP A 2 16.45 10.72 -7.77
C ASP A 2 15.13 11.49 -8.00
N GLU A 3 14.98 12.09 -9.18
CA GLU A 3 13.76 12.76 -9.61
C GLU A 3 12.56 11.79 -9.69
N ILE A 4 12.76 10.61 -10.26
CA ILE A 4 11.70 9.58 -10.36
C ILE A 4 11.34 9.05 -8.98
N LEU A 5 12.34 8.78 -8.12
CA LEU A 5 12.10 8.34 -6.75
C LEU A 5 11.28 9.37 -5.96
N SER A 6 11.63 10.65 -6.09
CA SER A 6 10.90 11.75 -5.44
C SER A 6 9.45 11.82 -5.92
N LYS A 7 9.21 11.71 -7.23
CA LYS A 7 7.85 11.68 -7.81
C LYS A 7 7.05 10.47 -7.32
N ALA A 8 7.67 9.29 -7.21
CA ALA A 8 7.02 8.09 -6.70
C ALA A 8 6.57 8.24 -5.25
N LEU A 9 7.40 8.84 -4.38
CA LEU A 9 7.03 9.09 -2.98
C LEU A 9 5.92 10.14 -2.84
N ILE A 10 5.96 11.21 -3.66
CA ILE A 10 4.89 12.22 -3.71
C ILE A 10 3.56 11.59 -4.19
N PHE A 11 3.62 10.71 -5.19
CA PHE A 11 2.47 9.97 -5.70
C PHE A 11 1.89 8.99 -4.66
N ALA A 12 2.74 8.31 -3.90
CA ALA A 12 2.33 7.34 -2.89
C ALA A 12 1.67 7.99 -1.66
N LYS A 13 2.06 9.22 -1.31
CA LYS A 13 1.58 9.93 -0.12
C LYS A 13 0.04 10.01 0.01
N PRO A 14 -0.72 10.54 -0.98
CA PRO A 14 -2.19 10.61 -0.85
C PRO A 14 -2.83 9.22 -0.81
N ILE A 15 -2.24 8.21 -1.46
CA ILE A 15 -2.72 6.83 -1.42
C ILE A 15 -2.56 6.24 -0.02
N ALA A 16 -1.41 6.46 0.63
CA ALA A 16 -1.18 6.02 2.00
C ALA A 16 -2.15 6.68 2.99
N GLN A 17 -2.43 7.97 2.83
CA GLN A 17 -3.41 8.68 3.66
C GLN A 17 -4.84 8.14 3.46
N ALA A 18 -5.24 7.91 2.22
CA ALA A 18 -6.55 7.34 1.92
C ALA A 18 -6.70 5.91 2.48
N LEU A 19 -5.63 5.10 2.45
CA LEU A 19 -5.61 3.78 3.07
C LEU A 19 -5.72 3.85 4.61
N ASP A 20 -5.00 4.77 5.25
CA ASP A 20 -5.03 5.00 6.70
C ASP A 20 -6.44 5.39 7.20
N GLU A 21 -7.18 6.17 6.40
CA GLU A 21 -8.56 6.55 6.71
C GLU A 21 -9.58 5.44 6.41
N LEU A 22 -9.33 4.62 5.39
CA LEU A 22 -10.28 3.62 4.89
C LEU A 22 -10.20 2.31 5.66
N ILE A 23 -8.99 1.91 6.05
CA ILE A 23 -8.70 0.63 6.69
C ILE A 23 -8.49 0.89 8.18
N ASN A 24 -9.18 0.13 9.03
CA ASN A 24 -8.94 0.15 10.46
C ASN A 24 -7.55 -0.46 10.77
N CYS A 25 -6.54 0.40 10.75
CA CYS A 25 -5.15 0.08 11.02
C CYS A 25 -4.52 1.13 11.95
N GLU A 26 -3.38 0.79 12.55
CA GLU A 26 -2.62 1.75 13.37
C GLU A 26 -1.87 2.74 12.46
N ARG A 27 -1.22 2.25 11.41
CA ARG A 27 -0.49 3.05 10.41
C ARG A 27 -0.39 2.32 9.06
N VAL A 28 0.06 3.04 8.04
CA VAL A 28 0.47 2.48 6.73
C VAL A 28 1.99 2.53 6.58
N ALA A 29 2.62 1.37 6.35
CA ALA A 29 4.04 1.23 6.09
C ALA A 29 4.38 1.41 4.61
N ILE A 30 5.59 1.93 4.33
CA ILE A 30 6.22 1.95 3.00
C ILE A 30 7.34 0.91 3.00
N ILE A 31 7.25 -0.08 2.10
CA ILE A 31 8.28 -1.11 1.91
C ILE A 31 8.69 -1.17 0.44
N VAL A 32 9.99 -1.24 0.18
CA VAL A 32 10.56 -1.49 -1.16
C VAL A 32 11.37 -2.77 -1.08
N ALA A 33 10.86 -3.83 -1.72
CA ALA A 33 11.49 -5.15 -1.74
C ALA A 33 11.56 -5.66 -3.20
N GLY A 34 12.73 -6.11 -3.63
CA GLY A 34 12.98 -6.60 -4.99
C GLY A 34 13.17 -8.12 -5.07
N LEU A 35 12.67 -8.87 -4.08
CA LEU A 35 12.99 -10.29 -3.91
C LEU A 35 12.25 -11.20 -4.91
N GLU A 36 11.08 -10.78 -5.39
CA GLU A 36 10.18 -11.65 -6.16
C GLU A 36 10.03 -11.22 -7.62
N VAL A 37 9.82 -9.93 -7.88
CA VAL A 37 9.53 -9.43 -9.23
C VAL A 37 10.55 -8.36 -9.63
N PRO A 38 11.22 -8.49 -10.79
CA PRO A 38 12.30 -7.60 -11.21
C PRO A 38 11.79 -6.29 -11.83
N HIS A 39 10.85 -5.61 -11.15
CA HIS A 39 10.46 -4.24 -11.48
C HIS A 39 10.33 -3.40 -10.22
N ALA A 40 10.67 -2.11 -10.31
CA ALA A 40 10.57 -1.20 -9.18
C ALA A 40 9.10 -0.95 -8.82
N HIS A 41 8.74 -1.17 -7.56
CA HIS A 41 7.43 -0.89 -7.01
C HIS A 41 7.56 -0.53 -5.53
N ILE A 42 6.53 0.11 -4.99
CA ILE A 42 6.43 0.50 -3.58
C ILE A 42 5.21 -0.20 -3.01
N HIS A 43 5.39 -0.92 -1.90
CA HIS A 43 4.28 -1.46 -1.12
C HIS A 43 3.81 -0.42 -0.12
N LEU A 44 2.48 -0.22 -0.07
CA LEU A 44 1.79 0.49 0.99
C LEU A 44 0.98 -0.53 1.79
N ILE A 45 1.37 -0.78 3.04
CA ILE A 45 0.81 -1.88 3.84
C ILE A 45 0.19 -1.31 5.12
N PRO A 46 -1.15 -1.26 5.24
CA PRO A 46 -1.83 -1.02 6.51
C PRO A 46 -1.46 -2.10 7.53
N PHE A 47 -1.12 -1.72 8.76
CA PHE A 47 -0.74 -2.65 9.82
C PHE A 47 -1.14 -2.14 11.21
N ASN A 48 -1.30 -3.06 12.16
CA ASN A 48 -1.61 -2.76 13.57
C ASN A 48 -0.41 -2.98 14.49
N ALA A 49 0.50 -3.89 14.13
CA ALA A 49 1.69 -4.18 14.92
C ALA A 49 2.89 -4.51 14.03
N GLY A 50 4.10 -4.10 14.44
CA GLY A 50 5.29 -4.22 13.60
C GLY A 50 5.64 -5.64 13.13
N HIS A 51 5.23 -6.67 13.88
CA HIS A 51 5.42 -8.08 13.52
C HIS A 51 4.50 -8.56 12.37
N GLU A 52 3.54 -7.73 11.93
CA GLU A 52 2.70 -7.98 10.75
C GLU A 52 3.40 -7.62 9.44
N LEU A 53 4.47 -6.83 9.49
CA LEU A 53 5.21 -6.35 8.31
C LEU A 53 6.18 -7.43 7.77
N THR A 54 5.65 -8.60 7.44
CA THR A 54 6.37 -9.70 6.79
C THR A 54 5.56 -10.28 5.65
N PHE A 55 6.21 -10.58 4.52
CA PHE A 55 5.58 -11.21 3.36
C PHE A 55 5.18 -12.66 3.61
N GLU A 56 5.74 -13.30 4.65
CA GLU A 56 5.38 -14.68 5.05
C GLU A 56 3.91 -14.82 5.48
N ARG A 57 3.26 -13.69 5.83
CA ARG A 57 1.85 -13.64 6.24
C ARG A 57 0.89 -13.25 5.10
N ALA A 58 1.40 -13.10 3.87
CA ALA A 58 0.56 -12.77 2.73
C ALA A 58 -0.46 -13.89 2.49
N ALA A 59 -1.73 -13.51 2.39
CA ALA A 59 -2.84 -14.41 2.13
C ALA A 59 -3.67 -13.88 0.95
N PRO A 60 -4.29 -14.77 0.15
CA PRO A 60 -5.22 -14.35 -0.88
C PRO A 60 -6.44 -13.66 -0.25
N ALA A 61 -6.94 -12.63 -0.94
CA ALA A 61 -8.18 -11.95 -0.60
C ALA A 61 -9.23 -12.23 -1.70
N GLU A 62 -10.50 -12.19 -1.34
CA GLU A 62 -11.59 -12.35 -2.29
C GLU A 62 -11.65 -11.18 -3.28
N GLN A 63 -11.97 -11.49 -4.53
CA GLN A 63 -12.00 -10.49 -5.60
C GLN A 63 -12.99 -9.35 -5.32
N ASP A 64 -14.16 -9.68 -4.75
CA ASP A 64 -15.21 -8.70 -4.46
C ASP A 64 -14.77 -7.70 -3.37
N ASP A 65 -14.06 -8.18 -2.34
CA ASP A 65 -13.49 -7.33 -1.29
C ASP A 65 -12.45 -6.37 -1.88
N LEU A 66 -11.57 -6.88 -2.76
CA LEU A 66 -10.57 -6.06 -3.45
C LEU A 66 -11.23 -4.99 -4.34
N CYS A 67 -12.29 -5.34 -5.07
CA CYS A 67 -13.06 -4.41 -5.89
C CYS A 67 -13.68 -3.29 -5.05
N ALA A 68 -14.35 -3.65 -3.95
CA ALA A 68 -15.00 -2.70 -3.04
C ALA A 68 -14.00 -1.73 -2.40
N ILE A 69 -12.83 -2.22 -1.98
CA ILE A 69 -11.75 -1.37 -1.44
C ILE A 69 -11.21 -0.44 -2.53
N ALA A 70 -10.99 -0.95 -3.75
CA ALA A 70 -10.46 -0.14 -4.85
C ALA A 70 -11.43 0.99 -5.27
N GLU A 71 -12.74 0.76 -5.23
CA GLU A 71 -13.74 1.81 -5.47
C GLU A 71 -13.70 2.90 -4.39
N GLN A 72 -13.67 2.52 -3.12
CA GLN A 72 -13.58 3.45 -1.99
C GLN A 72 -12.26 4.24 -1.98
N LEU A 73 -11.15 3.58 -2.35
CA LEU A 73 -9.86 4.24 -2.47
C LEU A 73 -9.87 5.27 -3.61
N ARG A 74 -10.45 4.92 -4.77
CA ARG A 74 -10.58 5.85 -5.89
C ARG A 74 -11.45 7.06 -5.55
N SER A 75 -12.53 6.89 -4.80
CA SER A 75 -13.40 8.02 -4.42
C SER A 75 -12.73 8.99 -3.44
N LYS A 76 -11.76 8.52 -2.64
CA LYS A 76 -10.93 9.37 -1.75
C LYS A 76 -9.80 10.12 -2.46
N LEU A 77 -9.41 9.69 -3.66
CA LEU A 77 -8.29 10.26 -4.43
C LEU A 77 -8.73 11.25 -5.52
N GLN A 78 -10.03 11.50 -5.67
CA GLN A 78 -10.61 12.43 -6.64
C GLN A 78 -10.71 13.87 -6.10
#